data_AF-A0A2S7K5C0-F1
#
_entry.id   AF-A0A2S7K5C0-F1
#
_cell.length_a   1.000
_cell.length_b   1.000
_cell.length_c   1.000
_cell.angle_alpha   90.00
_cell.angle_beta   90.00
_cell.angle_gamma   90.00
#
_symmetry.space_group_name_H-M   'P 1'
#
loop_
_entity.id
_entity.type
_entity.pdbx_description
1 polymer ?
#
loop_
_entity_poly.entity_id
_entity_poly.type
_entity_poly.pdbx_seq_one_letter_code
_entity_poly.pdbx_strand_id
1 'polypeptide(L)'
;MSQRYAHAKQFRRHKREVKFLNIRLGRVIRDIRRKIKGTAYLESAFADELSMAITLRHQKKRQRGRKIYSLHAPETECIGKGKAKQPYEFCCKVSIATTNDKARGGMFVVHAKAFHGNPYDGHTLKTVIEELTDWIGTEPERAYAEKGYRGHEAPKPLRVFLSGQKRGVHGDIKRELRRRSAVEPIIGHVKNDHRMGRNYLKGKEGDCINAVLAAAGYNFKRIAAWLKAFLRRILAAVLGVIGALIDLIRSASQPAIVREA
;
A
#
# COMPACT_ATOMS: atom_id res chain seq x y z
N MET A 1 9.27 25.72 11.72
CA MET A 1 9.29 26.99 10.97
C MET A 1 9.94 26.89 9.59
N SER A 2 11.15 26.32 9.45
CA SER A 2 11.88 26.20 8.17
C SER A 2 11.05 25.72 6.96
N GLN A 3 10.23 24.68 7.12
CA GLN A 3 9.38 24.14 6.03
C GLN A 3 8.30 25.13 5.56
N ARG A 4 7.73 25.95 6.46
CA ARG A 4 6.73 26.97 6.11
C ARG A 4 7.33 28.06 5.23
N TYR A 5 8.58 28.46 5.49
CA TYR A 5 9.29 29.41 4.63
C TYR A 5 9.59 28.83 3.24
N ALA A 6 9.93 27.54 3.15
CA ALA A 6 10.11 26.88 1.86
C ALA A 6 8.79 26.82 1.06
N HIS A 7 7.68 26.50 1.73
CA HIS A 7 6.34 26.50 1.13
C HIS A 7 5.95 27.89 0.59
N ALA A 8 6.22 28.95 1.37
CA ALA A 8 5.99 30.34 0.97
C ALA A 8 7.06 30.91 0.00
N LYS A 9 7.95 30.07 -0.56
CA LYS A 9 9.07 30.48 -1.44
C LYS A 9 10.06 31.49 -0.83
N GLN A 10 10.05 31.67 0.50
CA GLN A 10 10.96 32.56 1.24
C GLN A 10 12.32 31.88 1.50
N PHE A 11 13.06 31.56 0.43
CA PHE A 11 14.26 30.74 0.51
C PHE A 11 15.40 31.35 1.34
N ARG A 12 15.50 32.68 1.44
CA ARG A 12 16.49 33.34 2.31
C ARG A 12 16.22 33.01 3.79
N ARG A 13 14.97 33.13 4.25
CA ARG A 13 14.57 32.79 5.63
C ARG A 13 14.71 31.30 5.90
N HIS A 14 14.27 30.47 4.96
CA HIS A 14 14.46 29.01 5.02
C HIS A 14 15.94 28.64 5.23
N LYS A 15 16.87 29.20 4.43
CA LYS A 15 18.31 28.93 4.57
C LYS A 15 18.85 29.37 5.93
N ARG A 16 18.41 30.50 6.47
CA ARG A 16 18.82 30.98 7.82
C ARG A 16 18.37 30.00 8.91
N GLU A 17 17.11 29.56 8.87
CA GLU A 17 16.57 28.56 9.81
C GLU A 17 17.32 27.23 9.73
N VAL A 18 17.59 26.72 8.52
CA VAL A 18 18.37 25.48 8.34
C VAL A 18 19.80 25.65 8.89
N LYS A 19 20.45 26.80 8.65
CA LYS A 19 21.78 27.10 9.20
C LYS A 19 21.75 27.10 10.73
N PHE A 20 20.74 27.74 11.33
CA PHE A 20 20.56 27.77 12.78
C PHE A 20 20.39 26.37 13.38
N LEU A 21 19.52 25.54 12.79
CA LEU A 21 19.33 24.14 13.21
C LEU A 21 20.63 23.32 13.09
N ASN A 22 21.37 23.47 11.99
CA ASN A 22 22.66 22.79 11.80
C ASN A 22 23.71 23.20 12.83
N ILE A 23 23.75 24.47 13.22
CA ILE A 23 24.65 24.97 14.28
C ILE A 23 24.28 24.35 15.62
N ARG A 24 22.99 24.33 15.98
CA ARG A 24 22.51 23.71 17.23
C ARG A 24 22.80 22.22 17.27
N LEU A 25 22.51 21.49 16.20
CA LEU A 25 22.83 20.06 16.09
C LEU A 25 24.33 19.81 16.29
N GLY A 26 25.20 20.63 15.69
CA GLY A 26 26.64 20.54 15.89
C GLY A 26 27.12 20.88 17.31
N ARG A 27 26.37 21.67 18.08
CA ARG A 27 26.64 21.91 19.51
C ARG A 27 26.23 20.69 20.35
N VAL A 28 25.04 20.15 20.11
CA VAL A 28 24.51 18.96 20.81
C VAL A 28 25.43 17.76 20.60
N ILE A 29 25.84 17.48 19.36
CA ILE A 29 26.78 16.38 19.05
C ILE A 29 28.08 16.52 19.86
N ARG A 30 28.65 17.74 19.94
CA ARG A 30 29.90 17.97 20.69
C ARG A 30 29.70 17.84 22.19
N ASP A 31 28.58 18.34 22.73
CA ASP A 31 28.30 18.24 24.16
C ASP A 31 28.11 16.78 24.60
N ILE A 32 27.32 16.01 23.84
CA ILE A 32 27.14 14.57 24.10
C ILE A 32 28.48 13.84 24.03
N ARG A 33 29.24 14.01 22.94
CA ARG A 33 30.57 13.37 22.79
C ARG A 33 31.53 13.70 23.94
N ARG A 34 31.48 14.93 24.47
CA ARG A 34 32.31 15.32 25.61
C ARG A 34 31.87 14.64 26.91
N LYS A 35 30.55 14.54 27.16
CA LYS A 35 29.99 13.97 28.38
C LYS A 35 30.16 12.46 28.49
N ILE A 36 30.10 11.75 27.36
CA ILE A 36 30.24 10.29 27.34
C ILE A 36 31.69 9.82 27.24
N LYS A 37 32.62 10.72 26.92
CA LYS A 37 34.03 10.40 26.65
C LYS A 37 34.64 9.63 27.81
N GLY A 38 35.24 8.48 27.51
CA GLY A 38 35.92 7.64 28.49
C GLY A 38 34.98 6.71 29.27
N THR A 39 33.67 6.69 28.94
CA THR A 39 32.71 5.74 29.50
C THR A 39 32.26 4.78 28.41
N ALA A 40 32.89 3.62 28.29
CA ALA A 40 32.69 2.66 27.19
C ALA A 40 31.20 2.28 26.98
N TYR A 41 30.47 2.07 28.06
CA TYR A 41 29.03 1.77 28.00
C TYR A 41 28.21 2.89 27.35
N LEU A 42 28.45 4.16 27.74
CA LEU A 42 27.75 5.30 27.17
C LEU A 42 28.16 5.57 25.72
N GLU A 43 29.45 5.40 25.40
CA GLU A 43 29.93 5.51 24.02
C GLU A 43 29.26 4.51 23.10
N SER A 44 29.10 3.26 23.55
CA SER A 44 28.35 2.23 22.83
C SER A 44 26.86 2.57 22.71
N ALA A 45 26.24 3.03 23.80
CA ALA A 45 24.80 3.31 23.84
C ALA A 45 24.37 4.46 22.90
N PHE A 46 25.26 5.44 22.64
CA PHE A 46 24.98 6.59 21.78
C PHE A 46 25.58 6.48 20.37
N ALA A 47 26.25 5.36 20.05
CA ALA A 47 27.00 5.22 18.81
C ALA A 47 26.13 5.44 17.56
N ASP A 48 24.97 4.80 17.51
CA ASP A 48 24.05 4.86 16.36
C ASP A 48 23.41 6.23 16.21
N GLU A 49 22.91 6.82 17.29
CA GLU A 49 22.30 8.15 17.29
C GLU A 49 23.31 9.24 16.91
N LEU A 50 24.55 9.16 17.43
CA LEU A 50 25.62 10.09 17.05
C LEU A 50 26.02 9.91 15.60
N SER A 51 26.12 8.68 15.11
CA SER A 51 26.39 8.39 13.70
C SER A 51 25.32 9.03 12.81
N MET A 52 24.04 8.78 13.08
CA MET A 52 22.92 9.38 12.35
C MET A 52 22.91 10.91 12.42
N ALA A 53 23.16 11.49 13.60
CA ALA A 53 23.19 12.94 13.79
C ALA A 53 24.33 13.59 12.99
N ILE A 54 25.51 12.96 12.97
CA ILE A 54 26.66 13.39 12.16
C ILE A 54 26.30 13.29 10.68
N THR A 55 25.79 12.15 10.21
CA THR A 55 25.37 11.97 8.81
C THR A 55 24.35 13.05 8.40
N LEU A 56 23.32 13.28 9.20
CA LEU A 56 22.28 14.28 8.93
C LEU A 56 22.86 15.69 8.82
N ARG A 57 23.81 16.06 9.71
CA ARG A 57 24.47 17.37 9.70
C ARG A 57 25.30 17.60 8.43
N HIS A 58 25.93 16.57 7.90
CA HIS A 58 26.78 16.64 6.71
C HIS A 58 26.05 16.35 5.39
N GLN A 59 24.79 15.91 5.47
CA GLN A 59 23.96 15.58 4.31
C GLN A 59 23.74 16.79 3.40
N LYS A 60 24.00 16.62 2.10
CA LYS A 60 23.83 17.68 1.09
C LYS A 60 22.51 17.53 0.31
N LYS A 61 21.91 18.65 -0.12
CA LYS A 61 20.65 18.68 -0.88
C LYS A 61 20.64 17.72 -2.08
N ARG A 62 21.72 17.73 -2.88
CA ARG A 62 21.88 16.91 -4.10
C ARG A 62 22.83 15.72 -3.91
N GLN A 63 23.00 15.26 -2.68
CA GLN A 63 23.77 14.04 -2.44
C GLN A 63 23.13 12.84 -3.14
N ARG A 64 23.98 12.03 -3.78
CA ARG A 64 23.62 10.72 -4.34
C ARG A 64 23.72 9.66 -3.24
N GLY A 65 22.89 8.63 -3.32
CA GLY A 65 22.86 7.54 -2.34
C GLY A 65 21.90 7.82 -1.17
N ARG A 66 22.04 7.01 -0.11
CA ARG A 66 21.13 6.99 1.04
C ARG A 66 21.09 8.36 1.75
N LYS A 67 19.89 8.82 2.04
CA LYS A 67 19.62 10.03 2.83
C LYS A 67 18.79 9.67 4.05
N ILE A 68 19.04 10.35 5.15
CA ILE A 68 18.21 10.27 6.35
C ILE A 68 17.07 11.28 6.19
N TYR A 69 15.84 10.75 6.16
CA TYR A 69 14.60 11.53 6.14
C TYR A 69 13.90 11.57 7.51
N SER A 70 14.12 10.54 8.34
CA SER A 70 13.62 10.43 9.71
C SER A 70 14.70 9.81 10.59
N LEU A 71 14.95 10.37 11.78
CA LEU A 71 15.86 9.78 12.76
C LEU A 71 15.26 8.54 13.45
N HIS A 72 13.93 8.49 13.59
CA HIS A 72 13.24 7.36 14.21
C HIS A 72 12.99 6.20 13.23
N ALA A 73 13.17 6.43 11.93
CA ALA A 73 13.00 5.45 10.86
C ALA A 73 14.02 5.73 9.74
N PRO A 74 15.33 5.51 9.98
CA PRO A 74 16.42 5.83 9.05
C PRO A 74 16.40 5.00 7.75
N GLU A 75 15.60 3.94 7.69
CA GLU A 75 15.28 3.14 6.51
C GLU A 75 14.29 3.82 5.56
N THR A 76 13.57 4.85 6.01
CA THR A 76 12.57 5.58 5.20
C THR A 76 13.19 6.11 3.91
N GLU A 77 12.54 5.83 2.79
CA GLU A 77 12.92 6.35 1.48
C GLU A 77 12.00 7.49 1.07
N CYS A 78 12.48 8.32 0.13
CA CYS A 78 11.69 9.39 -0.47
C CYS A 78 11.34 9.02 -1.91
N ILE A 79 10.06 8.88 -2.16
CA ILE A 79 9.50 8.45 -3.44
C ILE A 79 8.88 9.68 -4.10
N GLY A 80 9.49 10.11 -5.20
CA GLY A 80 8.96 11.20 -6.01
C GLY A 80 7.60 10.84 -6.60
N LYS A 81 6.64 11.75 -6.47
CA LYS A 81 5.34 11.71 -7.13
C LYS A 81 5.27 12.79 -8.18
N GLY A 82 4.67 12.47 -9.32
CA GLY A 82 4.30 13.45 -10.35
C GLY A 82 3.12 14.35 -9.96
N LYS A 83 2.85 14.57 -8.67
CA LYS A 83 1.69 15.32 -8.16
C LYS A 83 2.14 16.68 -7.63
N ALA A 84 1.50 17.76 -8.10
CA ALA A 84 1.87 19.13 -7.74
C ALA A 84 1.72 19.45 -6.24
N LYS A 85 0.63 18.99 -5.61
CA LYS A 85 0.32 19.28 -4.19
C LYS A 85 1.19 18.49 -3.21
N GLN A 86 1.49 17.23 -3.54
CA GLN A 86 2.30 16.31 -2.72
C GLN A 86 3.32 15.62 -3.62
N PRO A 87 4.47 16.26 -3.87
CA PRO A 87 5.47 15.76 -4.82
C PRO A 87 6.33 14.62 -4.27
N TYR A 88 6.18 14.27 -2.99
CA TYR A 88 6.95 13.19 -2.35
C TYR A 88 6.05 12.39 -1.40
N GLU A 89 6.22 11.07 -1.43
CA GLU A 89 5.79 10.15 -0.39
C GLU A 89 7.03 9.61 0.35
N PHE A 90 6.88 9.26 1.63
CA PHE A 90 7.97 8.77 2.47
C PHE A 90 7.59 7.40 3.05
N CYS A 91 8.33 6.35 2.73
CA CYS A 91 8.28 4.98 3.28
C CYS A 91 9.15 4.10 2.36
N CYS A 92 8.68 2.91 1.99
CA CYS A 92 9.21 2.06 0.93
C CYS A 92 8.19 1.97 -0.22
N LYS A 93 8.58 1.35 -1.34
CA LYS A 93 7.64 1.05 -2.42
C LYS A 93 6.85 -0.21 -2.08
N VAL A 94 5.56 -0.24 -2.43
CA VAL A 94 4.73 -1.42 -2.25
C VAL A 94 4.11 -1.78 -3.59
N SER A 95 4.31 -3.03 -4.03
CA SER A 95 3.59 -3.62 -5.16
C SER A 95 2.26 -4.18 -4.68
N ILE A 96 1.21 -3.98 -5.48
CA ILE A 96 -0.11 -4.57 -5.31
C ILE A 96 -0.53 -5.15 -6.66
N ALA A 97 -0.87 -6.44 -6.69
CA ALA A 97 -1.44 -7.09 -7.86
C ALA A 97 -2.87 -7.56 -7.58
N THR A 98 -3.74 -7.41 -8.57
CA THR A 98 -5.13 -7.88 -8.54
C THR A 98 -5.49 -8.59 -9.83
N THR A 99 -6.52 -9.41 -9.80
CA THR A 99 -7.10 -9.99 -11.02
C THR A 99 -7.66 -8.88 -11.93
N ASN A 100 -7.50 -9.02 -13.26
CA ASN A 100 -8.13 -8.10 -14.22
C ASN A 100 -9.63 -8.39 -14.41
N ASP A 101 -9.98 -9.67 -14.32
CA ASP A 101 -11.34 -10.11 -14.60
C ASP A 101 -12.35 -9.65 -13.56
N LYS A 102 -13.58 -9.47 -14.05
CA LYS A 102 -14.73 -9.15 -13.22
C LYS A 102 -15.09 -10.37 -12.39
N ALA A 103 -14.92 -10.27 -11.08
CA ALA A 103 -15.50 -11.23 -10.14
C ALA A 103 -16.84 -10.71 -9.62
N ARG A 104 -17.84 -11.57 -9.46
CA ARG A 104 -19.13 -11.22 -8.82
C ARG A 104 -18.93 -10.80 -7.36
N GLY A 105 -17.99 -11.44 -6.69
CA GLY A 105 -17.51 -11.05 -5.35
C GLY A 105 -16.55 -9.87 -5.38
N GLY A 106 -16.33 -9.24 -6.55
CA GLY A 106 -15.36 -8.19 -6.91
C GLY A 106 -13.87 -8.58 -6.78
N MET A 107 -12.96 -7.65 -7.07
CA MET A 107 -11.52 -7.93 -7.21
C MET A 107 -10.80 -8.10 -5.87
N PHE A 108 -9.97 -9.13 -5.77
CA PHE A 108 -9.11 -9.40 -4.62
C PHE A 108 -7.67 -8.97 -4.90
N VAL A 109 -6.96 -8.60 -3.82
CA VAL A 109 -5.50 -8.46 -3.87
C VAL A 109 -4.91 -9.86 -3.83
N VAL A 110 -4.17 -10.22 -4.87
CA VAL A 110 -3.56 -11.56 -5.00
C VAL A 110 -2.07 -11.55 -4.65
N HIS A 111 -1.43 -10.38 -4.72
CA HIS A 111 -0.06 -10.21 -4.26
C HIS A 111 0.14 -8.81 -3.68
N ALA A 112 0.90 -8.73 -2.60
CA ALA A 112 1.29 -7.50 -1.95
C ALA A 112 2.71 -7.64 -1.39
N LYS A 113 3.61 -6.74 -1.76
CA LYS A 113 5.01 -6.81 -1.33
C LYS A 113 5.65 -5.45 -1.16
N ALA A 114 6.35 -5.26 -0.03
CA ALA A 114 7.22 -4.11 0.19
C ALA A 114 8.58 -4.31 -0.49
N PHE A 115 9.10 -3.23 -1.07
CA PHE A 115 10.38 -3.15 -1.76
C PHE A 115 11.20 -2.00 -1.19
N HIS A 116 12.36 -2.33 -0.65
CA HIS A 116 13.34 -1.38 -0.11
C HIS A 116 14.48 -1.14 -1.12
N GLY A 117 15.23 -0.06 -0.90
CA GLY A 117 16.28 0.42 -1.80
C GLY A 117 15.79 1.40 -2.88
N ASN A 118 14.53 1.86 -2.81
CA ASN A 118 13.86 2.69 -3.82
C ASN A 118 14.07 2.15 -5.26
N PRO A 119 13.74 0.88 -5.53
CA PRO A 119 13.97 0.28 -6.84
C PRO A 119 13.12 0.96 -7.92
N TYR A 120 13.57 0.91 -9.16
CA TYR A 120 12.73 1.29 -10.28
C TYR A 120 11.56 0.30 -10.44
N ASP A 121 10.35 0.79 -10.72
CA ASP A 121 9.14 -0.04 -10.72
C ASP A 121 9.27 -1.23 -11.70
N GLY A 122 9.85 -0.99 -12.88
CA GLY A 122 10.11 -2.05 -13.87
C GLY A 122 10.96 -3.21 -13.37
N HIS A 123 11.92 -2.94 -12.46
CA HIS A 123 12.80 -3.98 -11.90
C HIS A 123 12.09 -4.82 -10.84
N THR A 124 10.98 -4.33 -10.27
CA THR A 124 10.19 -5.10 -9.29
C THR A 124 9.31 -6.16 -9.95
N LEU A 125 8.99 -6.00 -11.24
CA LEU A 125 7.97 -6.79 -11.90
C LEU A 125 8.34 -8.27 -12.03
N LYS A 126 9.63 -8.58 -12.20
CA LYS A 126 10.13 -9.96 -12.28
C LYS A 126 9.77 -10.73 -11.01
N THR A 127 10.23 -10.21 -9.88
CA THR A 127 9.98 -10.78 -8.55
C THR A 127 8.49 -10.90 -8.26
N VAL A 128 7.69 -9.90 -8.61
CA VAL A 128 6.23 -9.95 -8.40
C VAL A 128 5.60 -11.09 -9.20
N ILE A 129 5.97 -11.29 -10.46
CA ILE A 129 5.40 -12.34 -11.31
C ILE A 129 5.83 -13.73 -10.84
N GLU A 130 7.11 -13.90 -10.48
CA GLU A 130 7.64 -15.16 -9.96
C GLU A 130 6.92 -15.57 -8.67
N GLU A 131 6.87 -14.68 -7.68
CA GLU A 131 6.18 -14.96 -6.41
C GLU A 131 4.68 -15.20 -6.58
N LEU A 132 4.02 -14.41 -7.45
CA LEU A 132 2.61 -14.60 -7.75
C LEU A 132 2.37 -15.98 -8.37
N THR A 133 3.26 -16.43 -9.24
CA THR A 133 3.19 -17.76 -9.88
C THR A 133 3.38 -18.86 -8.84
N ASP A 134 4.34 -18.69 -7.93
CA ASP A 134 4.59 -19.64 -6.84
C ASP A 134 3.40 -19.74 -5.87
N TRP A 135 2.73 -18.62 -5.57
CA TRP A 135 1.60 -18.58 -4.64
C TRP A 135 0.31 -19.13 -5.24
N ILE A 136 0.03 -18.82 -6.52
CA ILE A 136 -1.20 -19.24 -7.21
C ILE A 136 -1.04 -20.64 -7.80
N GLY A 137 0.19 -21.09 -8.06
CA GLY A 137 0.48 -22.34 -8.75
C GLY A 137 0.24 -22.28 -10.26
N THR A 138 -0.03 -21.09 -10.81
CA THR A 138 -0.24 -20.90 -12.26
C THR A 138 0.27 -19.54 -12.67
N GLU A 139 1.00 -19.50 -13.80
CA GLU A 139 1.54 -18.27 -14.33
C GLU A 139 0.43 -17.38 -14.92
N PRO A 140 0.43 -16.06 -14.66
CA PRO A 140 -0.51 -15.14 -15.28
C PRO A 140 -0.48 -15.21 -16.81
N GLU A 141 -1.65 -15.30 -17.44
CA GLU A 141 -1.74 -15.27 -18.89
C GLU A 141 -1.22 -13.94 -19.46
N ARG A 142 -1.59 -12.82 -18.81
CA ARG A 142 -1.20 -11.45 -19.17
C ARG A 142 -1.05 -10.61 -17.91
N ALA A 143 -0.12 -9.67 -17.94
CA ALA A 143 0.04 -8.66 -16.90
C ALA A 143 -0.21 -7.25 -17.45
N TYR A 144 -0.92 -6.43 -16.69
CA TYR A 144 -1.28 -5.06 -17.08
C TYR A 144 -0.71 -4.07 -16.07
N ALA A 145 0.27 -3.27 -16.49
CA ALA A 145 1.01 -2.40 -15.59
C ALA A 145 0.95 -0.92 -16.01
N GLU A 146 1.30 -0.04 -15.08
CA GLU A 146 1.40 1.38 -15.35
C GLU A 146 2.59 1.70 -16.27
N LYS A 147 2.54 2.87 -16.91
CA LYS A 147 3.63 3.35 -17.76
C LYS A 147 4.99 3.45 -17.04
N GLY A 148 4.95 3.57 -15.71
CA GLY A 148 6.14 3.55 -14.84
C GLY A 148 6.95 2.25 -14.92
N TYR A 149 6.37 1.15 -15.39
CA TYR A 149 7.03 -0.16 -15.56
C TYR A 149 7.72 -0.31 -16.93
N ARG A 150 7.98 0.78 -17.66
CA ARG A 150 8.69 0.72 -18.95
C ARG A 150 10.08 0.09 -18.78
N GLY A 151 10.47 -0.83 -19.68
CA GLY A 151 11.76 -1.52 -19.56
C GLY A 151 11.81 -2.51 -18.40
N HIS A 152 10.66 -3.11 -18.07
CA HIS A 152 10.56 -4.12 -17.02
C HIS A 152 11.35 -5.38 -17.33
N GLU A 153 11.66 -6.12 -16.28
CA GLU A 153 12.43 -7.37 -16.33
C GLU A 153 11.54 -8.62 -16.23
N ALA A 154 10.25 -8.50 -16.54
CA ALA A 154 9.31 -9.61 -16.48
C ALA A 154 9.81 -10.85 -17.25
N PRO A 155 9.61 -12.08 -16.73
CA PRO A 155 10.07 -13.32 -17.37
C PRO A 155 9.55 -13.50 -18.81
N LYS A 156 8.31 -13.07 -19.06
CA LYS A 156 7.67 -13.06 -20.38
C LYS A 156 7.30 -11.63 -20.81
N PRO A 157 8.25 -10.84 -21.33
CA PRO A 157 8.01 -9.43 -21.64
C PRO A 157 6.85 -9.20 -22.62
N LEU A 158 6.65 -10.10 -23.57
CA LEU A 158 5.60 -10.02 -24.59
C LEU A 158 4.18 -10.18 -24.03
N ARG A 159 4.03 -10.67 -22.79
CA ARG A 159 2.74 -10.83 -22.10
C ARG A 159 2.44 -9.69 -21.11
N VAL A 160 3.32 -8.68 -21.05
CA VAL A 160 3.13 -7.48 -20.23
C VAL A 160 2.69 -6.32 -21.11
N PHE A 161 1.56 -5.71 -20.76
CA PHE A 161 1.00 -4.57 -21.48
C PHE A 161 1.01 -3.33 -20.58
N LEU A 162 1.63 -2.27 -21.08
CA LEU A 162 1.78 -1.02 -20.34
C LEU A 162 0.69 -0.01 -20.70
N SER A 163 0.28 0.79 -19.72
CA SER A 163 -0.68 1.89 -19.95
C SER A 163 -0.21 2.82 -21.08
N GLY A 164 -1.13 3.09 -22.02
CA GLY A 164 -0.88 3.94 -23.19
C GLY A 164 -0.18 3.23 -24.36
N GLN A 165 0.09 1.92 -24.26
CA GLN A 165 0.59 1.12 -25.38
C GLN A 165 -0.46 1.04 -26.50
N LYS A 166 -0.05 1.33 -27.74
CA LYS A 166 -0.91 1.27 -28.94
C LYS A 166 -0.63 0.03 -29.79
N ARG A 167 0.65 -0.35 -29.92
CA ARG A 167 1.08 -1.47 -30.77
C ARG A 167 0.80 -2.81 -30.08
N GLY A 168 0.21 -3.75 -30.81
CA GLY A 168 -0.13 -5.09 -30.29
C GLY A 168 -1.29 -5.11 -29.30
N VAL A 169 -2.09 -4.03 -29.24
CA VAL A 169 -3.21 -3.87 -28.30
C VAL A 169 -4.51 -3.83 -29.09
N HIS A 170 -5.11 -5.01 -29.28
CA HIS A 170 -6.34 -5.21 -30.06
C HIS A 170 -7.33 -6.08 -29.27
N GLY A 171 -8.60 -6.06 -29.67
CA GLY A 171 -9.66 -6.91 -29.09
C GLY A 171 -9.68 -6.91 -27.56
N ASP A 172 -9.50 -8.10 -27.00
CA ASP A 172 -9.60 -8.39 -25.56
C ASP A 172 -8.49 -7.71 -24.77
N ILE A 173 -7.26 -7.70 -25.29
CA ILE A 173 -6.11 -7.00 -24.68
C ILE A 173 -6.40 -5.52 -24.50
N LYS A 174 -7.07 -4.88 -25.47
CA LYS A 174 -7.46 -3.45 -25.38
C LYS A 174 -8.47 -3.21 -24.27
N ARG A 175 -9.42 -4.14 -24.09
CA ARG A 175 -10.44 -4.06 -23.04
C ARG A 175 -9.84 -4.31 -21.65
N GLU A 176 -8.98 -5.32 -21.51
CA GLU A 176 -8.28 -5.65 -20.27
C GLU A 176 -7.30 -4.55 -19.86
N LEU A 177 -6.55 -3.97 -20.81
CA LEU A 177 -5.65 -2.84 -20.54
C LEU A 177 -6.41 -1.60 -20.06
N ARG A 178 -7.61 -1.34 -20.59
CA ARG A 178 -8.49 -0.27 -20.08
C ARG A 178 -8.98 -0.57 -18.67
N ARG A 179 -9.30 -1.82 -18.36
CA ARG A 179 -9.75 -2.25 -17.02
C ARG A 179 -8.67 -2.20 -15.95
N ARG A 180 -7.40 -2.16 -16.32
CA ARG A 180 -6.27 -1.99 -15.38
C ARG A 180 -6.52 -0.87 -14.37
N SER A 181 -7.16 0.25 -14.74
CA SER A 181 -7.45 1.36 -13.84
C SER A 181 -8.34 0.97 -12.64
N ALA A 182 -9.02 -0.18 -12.70
CA ALA A 182 -9.79 -0.71 -11.58
C ALA A 182 -8.90 -1.08 -10.35
N VAL A 183 -7.59 -1.22 -10.53
CA VAL A 183 -6.63 -1.38 -9.41
C VAL A 183 -6.50 -0.11 -8.56
N GLU A 184 -6.72 1.08 -9.15
CA GLU A 184 -6.55 2.36 -8.46
C GLU A 184 -7.50 2.54 -7.26
N PRO A 185 -8.82 2.30 -7.37
CA PRO A 185 -9.70 2.34 -6.21
C PRO A 185 -9.36 1.26 -5.18
N ILE A 186 -8.86 0.09 -5.60
CA ILE A 186 -8.40 -0.96 -4.67
C ILE A 186 -7.23 -0.45 -3.83
N ILE A 187 -6.19 0.10 -4.48
CA ILE A 187 -5.05 0.70 -3.78
C ILE A 187 -5.52 1.83 -2.87
N GLY A 188 -6.51 2.63 -3.31
CA GLY A 188 -7.16 3.65 -2.49
C GLY A 188 -7.77 3.08 -1.20
N HIS A 189 -8.57 2.03 -1.30
CA HIS A 189 -9.17 1.33 -0.15
C HIS A 189 -8.11 0.71 0.75
N VAL A 190 -7.12 0.02 0.19
CA VAL A 190 -6.04 -0.59 0.96
C VAL A 190 -5.26 0.48 1.76
N LYS A 191 -5.03 1.66 1.15
CA LYS A 191 -4.37 2.79 1.82
C LYS A 191 -5.22 3.43 2.91
N ASN A 192 -6.47 3.77 2.62
CA ASN A 192 -7.31 4.57 3.51
C ASN A 192 -8.04 3.73 4.57
N ASP A 193 -8.56 2.57 4.17
CA ASP A 193 -9.43 1.75 5.02
C ASP A 193 -8.67 0.63 5.75
N HIS A 194 -7.48 0.28 5.25
CA HIS A 194 -6.69 -0.87 5.73
C HIS A 194 -5.26 -0.50 6.15
N ARG A 195 -5.02 0.78 6.46
CA ARG A 195 -3.78 1.30 7.08
C ARG A 195 -2.49 1.17 6.25
N MET A 196 -2.55 0.82 4.96
CA MET A 196 -1.36 0.89 4.11
C MET A 196 -0.86 2.33 3.92
N GLY A 197 -1.73 3.34 4.07
CA GLY A 197 -1.36 4.74 3.93
C GLY A 197 -0.44 5.26 5.05
N ARG A 198 -0.35 4.56 6.18
CA ARG A 198 0.54 4.91 7.30
C ARG A 198 0.94 3.66 8.07
N ASN A 199 2.23 3.32 8.01
CA ASN A 199 2.77 2.22 8.78
C ASN A 199 3.02 2.63 10.26
N TYR A 200 2.63 1.77 11.19
CA TYR A 200 2.87 1.91 12.63
C TYR A 200 3.88 0.89 13.17
N LEU A 201 4.30 -0.06 12.32
CA LEU A 201 5.30 -1.06 12.64
C LEU A 201 6.70 -0.51 12.37
N LYS A 202 7.69 -1.01 13.11
CA LYS A 202 9.06 -0.49 13.09
C LYS A 202 9.90 -1.22 12.03
N GLY A 203 10.73 -0.46 11.32
CA GLY A 203 11.75 -1.03 10.44
C GLY A 203 11.19 -1.63 9.15
N LYS A 204 12.12 -2.16 8.35
CA LYS A 204 11.82 -2.79 7.06
C LYS A 204 10.90 -4.00 7.20
N GLU A 205 11.07 -4.78 8.27
CA GLU A 205 10.19 -5.91 8.58
C GLU A 205 8.76 -5.43 8.84
N GLY A 206 8.61 -4.36 9.61
CA GLY A 206 7.32 -3.71 9.82
C GLY A 206 6.66 -3.25 8.52
N ASP A 207 7.42 -2.73 7.55
CA ASP A 207 6.89 -2.37 6.23
C ASP A 207 6.36 -3.60 5.48
N CYS A 208 7.11 -4.70 5.47
CA CYS A 208 6.70 -5.95 4.84
C CYS A 208 5.42 -6.49 5.47
N ILE A 209 5.36 -6.55 6.80
CA ILE A 209 4.19 -7.03 7.55
C ILE A 209 2.97 -6.13 7.26
N ASN A 210 3.14 -4.81 7.31
CA ASN A 210 2.03 -3.88 7.07
C ASN A 210 1.47 -4.00 5.64
N ALA A 211 2.34 -4.18 4.63
CA ALA A 211 1.89 -4.37 3.25
C ALA A 211 0.99 -5.60 3.10
N VAL A 212 1.41 -6.74 3.66
CA VAL A 212 0.66 -8.00 3.60
C VAL A 212 -0.63 -7.91 4.42
N LEU A 213 -0.58 -7.44 5.67
CA LEU A 213 -1.76 -7.38 6.53
C LEU A 213 -2.80 -6.38 6.04
N ALA A 214 -2.38 -5.26 5.45
CA ALA A 214 -3.32 -4.31 4.84
C ALA A 214 -4.06 -4.93 3.64
N ALA A 215 -3.34 -5.65 2.78
CA ALA A 215 -3.94 -6.37 1.66
C ALA A 215 -4.87 -7.51 2.13
N ALA A 216 -4.45 -8.28 3.14
CA ALA A 216 -5.27 -9.32 3.75
C ALA A 216 -6.54 -8.73 4.39
N GLY A 217 -6.41 -7.62 5.13
CA GLY A 217 -7.54 -6.91 5.73
C GLY A 217 -8.56 -6.43 4.69
N TYR A 218 -8.08 -5.96 3.53
CA TYR A 218 -8.94 -5.63 2.39
C TYR A 218 -9.71 -6.86 1.89
N ASN A 219 -9.01 -7.98 1.66
CA ASN A 219 -9.64 -9.22 1.20
C ASN A 219 -10.66 -9.76 2.22
N PHE A 220 -10.31 -9.80 3.51
CA PHE A 220 -11.22 -10.28 4.57
C PHE A 220 -12.48 -9.44 4.70
N LYS A 221 -12.39 -8.11 4.57
CA LYS A 221 -13.57 -7.24 4.58
C LYS A 221 -14.55 -7.60 3.45
N ARG A 222 -14.03 -8.01 2.29
CA ARG A 222 -14.84 -8.42 1.13
C ARG A 222 -15.45 -9.81 1.33
N ILE A 223 -14.67 -10.77 1.83
CA ILE A 223 -15.17 -12.10 2.19
C ILE A 223 -16.30 -11.96 3.23
N ALA A 224 -16.08 -11.17 4.27
CA ALA A 224 -17.09 -10.92 5.30
C ALA A 224 -18.35 -10.25 4.74
N ALA A 225 -18.22 -9.31 3.80
CA ALA A 225 -19.38 -8.70 3.14
C ALA A 225 -20.18 -9.73 2.32
N TRP A 226 -19.49 -10.62 1.61
CA TRP A 226 -20.12 -11.70 0.86
C TRP A 226 -20.82 -12.71 1.78
N LEU A 227 -20.15 -13.15 2.85
CA LEU A 227 -20.73 -14.05 3.86
C LEU A 227 -21.97 -13.45 4.53
N LYS A 228 -21.96 -12.14 4.84
CA LYS A 228 -23.14 -11.43 5.36
C LYS A 228 -24.30 -11.44 4.38
N ALA A 229 -24.04 -11.20 3.09
CA ALA A 229 -25.08 -11.25 2.06
C ALA A 229 -25.63 -12.66 1.87
N PHE A 230 -24.76 -13.68 1.92
CA PHE A 230 -25.14 -15.08 1.84
C PHE A 230 -26.00 -15.50 3.03
N LEU A 231 -25.59 -15.18 4.25
CA LEU A 231 -26.35 -15.45 5.47
C LEU A 231 -27.74 -14.79 5.43
N ARG A 232 -27.84 -13.54 4.96
CA ARG A 232 -29.15 -12.86 4.78
C ARG A 232 -30.07 -13.60 3.83
N ARG A 233 -29.54 -14.22 2.77
CA ARG A 233 -30.35 -15.03 1.85
C ARG A 233 -30.83 -16.32 2.48
N ILE A 234 -29.98 -16.99 3.26
CA ILE A 234 -30.39 -18.18 4.02
C ILE A 234 -31.52 -17.82 4.99
N LEU A 235 -31.32 -16.77 5.79
CA LEU A 235 -32.34 -16.33 6.76
C LEU A 235 -33.67 -15.95 6.08
N ALA A 236 -33.61 -15.23 4.96
CA ALA A 236 -34.82 -14.88 4.19
C ALA A 236 -35.55 -16.14 3.67
N ALA A 237 -34.81 -17.14 3.17
CA ALA A 237 -35.40 -18.40 2.71
C ALA A 237 -36.06 -19.18 3.87
N VAL A 238 -35.38 -19.28 5.02
CA VAL A 238 -35.94 -19.94 6.21
C VAL A 238 -37.21 -19.25 6.69
N LEU A 239 -37.19 -17.91 6.81
CA LEU A 239 -38.37 -17.14 7.20
C LEU A 239 -39.52 -17.29 6.19
N GLY A 240 -39.22 -17.36 4.89
CA GLY A 240 -40.22 -17.62 3.86
C GLY A 240 -40.89 -18.98 3.99
N VAL A 241 -40.11 -20.04 4.27
CA VAL A 241 -40.65 -21.39 4.52
C VAL A 241 -41.51 -21.42 5.77
N ILE A 242 -41.07 -20.78 6.86
CA ILE A 242 -41.84 -20.68 8.11
C ILE A 242 -43.16 -19.95 7.85
N GLY A 243 -43.13 -18.83 7.12
CA GLY A 243 -44.34 -18.09 6.74
C GLY A 243 -45.33 -18.94 5.95
N ALA A 244 -44.85 -19.64 4.91
CA ALA A 244 -45.69 -20.53 4.11
C ALA A 244 -46.31 -21.68 4.94
N LEU A 245 -45.57 -22.23 5.89
CA LEU A 245 -46.08 -23.26 6.80
C LEU A 245 -47.18 -22.71 7.73
N ILE A 246 -46.97 -21.50 8.28
CA ILE A 246 -47.98 -20.83 9.12
C ILE A 246 -49.25 -20.57 8.31
N ASP A 247 -49.13 -20.09 7.07
CA ASP A 247 -50.27 -19.83 6.20
C ASP A 247 -51.03 -21.12 5.85
N LEU A 248 -50.32 -22.22 5.62
CA LEU A 248 -50.91 -23.55 5.40
C LEU A 248 -51.67 -24.05 6.64
N ILE A 249 -51.09 -23.90 7.83
CA ILE A 249 -51.76 -24.29 9.08
C ILE A 249 -53.01 -23.43 9.30
N ARG A 250 -52.93 -22.12 9.05
CA ARG A 250 -54.08 -21.21 9.18
C ARG A 250 -55.20 -21.56 8.22
N SER A 251 -54.89 -21.87 6.96
CA SER A 251 -55.91 -22.26 5.97
C SER A 251 -56.56 -23.60 6.31
N ALA A 252 -55.79 -24.56 6.84
CA ALA A 252 -56.30 -25.84 7.32
C ALA A 252 -57.15 -25.73 8.61
N SER A 253 -56.99 -24.66 9.39
CA SER A 253 -57.68 -24.46 10.68
C SER A 253 -58.94 -23.59 10.57
N GLN A 254 -59.27 -23.06 9.38
CA GLN A 254 -60.54 -22.35 9.17
C GLN A 254 -61.69 -23.37 9.10
N PRO A 255 -62.69 -23.31 10.00
CA PRO A 255 -63.83 -24.21 9.92
C PRO A 255 -64.59 -23.94 8.62
N ALA A 256 -64.94 -25.01 7.89
CA ALA A 256 -65.86 -24.92 6.78
C ALA A 256 -67.17 -24.32 7.30
N ILE A 257 -67.45 -23.06 6.95
CA ILE A 257 -68.76 -22.46 7.19
C ILE A 257 -69.73 -23.26 6.31
N VAL A 258 -70.37 -24.25 6.93
CA VAL A 258 -71.48 -24.99 6.33
C VAL A 258 -72.57 -23.95 6.07
N ARG A 259 -72.74 -23.58 4.80
CA ARG A 259 -73.93 -22.87 4.34
C ARG A 259 -75.05 -23.90 4.31
N GLU A 260 -75.82 -24.00 5.40
CA GLU A 260 -77.14 -24.60 5.33
C GLU A 260 -78.09 -23.65 4.59
N ALA A 261 -78.91 -24.25 3.72
CA ALA A 261 -79.79 -23.64 2.75
C ALA A 261 -81.08 -23.07 3.34
#